data_AF-A0A1I2N870-F1
#
_entry.id   AF-A0A1I2N870-F1
#
_cell.length_a   1.000
_cell.length_b   1.000
_cell.length_c   1.000
_cell.angle_alpha   90.00
_cell.angle_beta   90.00
_cell.angle_gamma   90.00
#
_symmetry.space_group_name_H-M   'P 1'
#
loop_
_entity.id
_entity.type
_entity.pdbx_description
1 polymer ?
#
loop_
_entity_poly.entity_id
_entity_poly.type
_entity_poly.pdbx_seq_one_letter_code
_entity_poly.pdbx_strand_id
1 'polypeptide(L)'
;MFLAGVGYVAGLAAYLQSNLAALSSLAAAVATDPVTALSASHGLTPAGTFVLGAVSGPPSAALAFPAGATLLAVVFTGTVAKFGHGAAYLYLLGAFAPLAAFSFGTAVAVEPAGATLALLVVLPLAATLLFLGDVGRFLLSNR
;
A
#
# COMPACT_ATOMS: atom_id res chain seq x y z
N MET A 1 9.75 6.05 11.14
CA MET A 1 9.09 6.29 9.83
C MET A 1 9.94 5.86 8.66
N PHE A 2 11.14 6.38 8.48
CA PHE A 2 11.95 6.12 7.28
C PHE A 2 12.17 4.62 6.99
N LEU A 3 12.58 3.84 7.99
CA LEU A 3 12.77 2.39 7.84
C LEU A 3 11.46 1.64 7.54
N ALA A 4 10.32 2.11 8.08
CA ALA A 4 9.00 1.56 7.77
C ALA A 4 8.66 1.73 6.30
N GLY A 5 8.87 2.95 5.79
CA GLY A 5 8.64 3.30 4.39
C GLY A 5 9.58 2.54 3.45
N VAL A 6 10.87 2.45 3.77
CA VAL A 6 11.84 1.68 2.97
C VAL A 6 11.46 0.20 2.92
N GLY A 7 11.13 -0.41 4.06
CA GLY A 7 10.69 -1.81 4.11
C GLY A 7 9.41 -2.05 3.30
N TYR A 8 8.44 -1.14 3.42
CA TYR A 8 7.21 -1.20 2.66
C TYR A 8 7.44 -1.09 1.14
N VAL A 9 8.24 -0.11 0.70
CA VAL A 9 8.56 0.09 -0.72
C VAL A 9 9.34 -1.10 -1.29
N ALA A 10 10.30 -1.64 -0.55
CA ALA A 10 11.05 -2.82 -0.98
C ALA A 10 10.13 -4.05 -1.15
N GLY A 11 9.24 -4.27 -0.18
CA GLY A 11 8.26 -5.35 -0.25
C GLY A 11 7.23 -5.15 -1.38
N LEU A 12 6.74 -3.93 -1.55
CA LEU A 12 5.84 -3.56 -2.64
C LEU A 12 6.51 -3.78 -4.00
N ALA A 13 7.79 -3.43 -4.14
CA ALA A 13 8.54 -3.68 -5.36
C ALA A 13 8.64 -5.18 -5.67
N ALA A 14 8.82 -6.05 -4.67
CA ALA A 14 8.81 -7.50 -4.86
C ALA A 14 7.45 -8.01 -5.34
N TYR A 15 6.35 -7.50 -4.76
CA TYR A 15 4.99 -7.81 -5.19
C TYR A 15 4.69 -7.32 -6.61
N LEU A 16 5.10 -6.10 -6.96
CA LEU A 16 4.89 -5.57 -8.32
C LEU A 16 5.73 -6.35 -9.35
N GLN A 17 6.95 -6.74 -8.99
CA GLN A 17 7.82 -7.56 -9.85
C GLN A 17 7.21 -8.94 -10.14
N SER A 18 6.60 -9.59 -9.15
CA SER A 18 5.93 -10.89 -9.37
C SER A 18 4.66 -10.77 -10.23
N ASN A 19 4.18 -9.54 -10.47
CA ASN A 19 2.96 -9.25 -11.21
C ASN A 19 3.19 -8.44 -12.50
N LEU A 20 4.43 -8.36 -13.02
CA LEU A 20 4.75 -7.50 -14.18
C LEU A 20 3.88 -7.77 -15.41
N ALA A 21 3.54 -9.02 -15.69
CA ALA A 21 2.68 -9.37 -16.83
C ALA A 21 1.23 -8.89 -16.65
N ALA A 22 0.69 -8.97 -15.43
CA ALA A 22 -0.64 -8.44 -15.12
C ALA A 22 -0.64 -6.90 -15.19
N LEU A 23 0.42 -6.26 -14.70
CA LEU A 23 0.58 -4.80 -14.73
C LEU A 23 0.74 -4.27 -16.15
N SER A 24 1.46 -4.97 -17.04
CA SER A 24 1.57 -4.57 -18.44
C SER A 24 0.24 -4.73 -19.19
N SER A 25 -0.51 -5.80 -18.93
CA SER A 25 -1.87 -5.99 -19.43
C SER A 25 -2.81 -4.87 -18.99
N LEU A 26 -2.78 -4.54 -17.69
CA LEU A 26 -3.56 -3.43 -17.15
C LEU A 26 -3.19 -2.10 -17.82
N ALA A 27 -1.89 -1.79 -17.94
CA ALA A 27 -1.44 -0.54 -18.54
C ALA A 27 -1.91 -0.39 -20.00
N ALA A 28 -1.88 -1.48 -20.77
CA ALA A 28 -2.41 -1.48 -22.13
C ALA A 28 -3.93 -1.25 -22.16
N ALA A 29 -4.69 -1.90 -21.27
CA ALA A 29 -6.15 -1.79 -21.21
C ALA A 29 -6.62 -0.40 -20.73
N VAL A 30 -5.89 0.23 -19.81
CA VAL A 30 -6.22 1.57 -19.29
C VAL A 30 -6.17 2.63 -20.41
N ALA A 31 -5.29 2.46 -21.40
CA ALA A 31 -5.19 3.41 -22.51
C ALA A 31 -6.44 3.43 -23.41
N THR A 32 -7.23 2.36 -23.42
CA THR A 32 -8.41 2.22 -24.27
C THR A 32 -9.73 2.40 -23.52
N ASP A 33 -9.84 1.82 -22.31
CA ASP A 33 -11.02 1.93 -21.45
C ASP A 33 -10.59 1.84 -19.97
N PRO A 34 -10.35 3.00 -19.32
CA PRO A 34 -9.87 3.04 -17.94
C PRO A 34 -10.83 2.38 -16.93
N VAL A 35 -12.14 2.53 -17.11
CA VAL A 35 -13.13 2.09 -16.12
C VAL A 35 -13.24 0.57 -16.13
N THR A 36 -13.34 -0.02 -17.32
CA THR A 36 -13.36 -1.48 -17.47
C THR A 36 -12.00 -2.07 -17.07
N ALA A 37 -10.89 -1.42 -17.42
CA ALA A 37 -9.57 -1.88 -17.05
C ALA A 37 -9.37 -1.94 -15.53
N LEU A 38 -9.79 -0.91 -14.78
CA LEU A 38 -9.62 -0.86 -13.33
C LEU A 38 -10.56 -1.79 -12.56
N SER A 39 -11.71 -2.14 -13.13
CA SER A 39 -12.67 -3.07 -12.52
C SER A 39 -12.33 -4.55 -12.77
N ALA A 40 -11.49 -4.83 -13.78
CA ALA A 40 -10.98 -6.18 -14.06
C ALA A 40 -9.74 -6.52 -13.23
N SER A 41 -9.45 -7.83 -13.09
CA SER A 41 -8.29 -8.33 -12.32
C SER A 41 -6.99 -8.36 -13.13
N HIS A 42 -7.03 -8.57 -14.45
CA HIS A 42 -5.85 -8.75 -15.31
C HIS A 42 -4.88 -9.86 -14.89
N GLY A 43 -5.34 -10.80 -14.05
CA GLY A 43 -4.46 -11.85 -13.49
C GLY A 43 -3.53 -11.32 -12.41
N LEU A 44 -3.81 -10.14 -11.83
CA LEU A 44 -3.08 -9.62 -10.68
C LEU A 44 -3.30 -10.56 -9.49
N THR A 45 -2.19 -11.04 -8.91
CA THR A 45 -2.23 -11.89 -7.73
C THR A 45 -2.78 -11.08 -6.56
N PRO A 46 -3.85 -11.52 -5.87
CA PRO A 46 -4.35 -10.82 -4.69
C PRO A 46 -3.25 -10.65 -3.65
N ALA A 47 -3.20 -9.48 -3.01
CA ALA A 47 -2.11 -9.13 -2.10
C ALA A 47 -2.05 -10.10 -0.90
N GLY A 48 -3.22 -10.52 -0.41
CA GLY A 48 -3.35 -11.53 0.64
C GLY A 48 -2.73 -12.87 0.27
N THR A 49 -2.96 -13.36 -0.95
CA THR A 49 -2.36 -14.61 -1.46
C THR A 49 -0.84 -14.52 -1.52
N PHE A 50 -0.30 -13.41 -2.01
CA PHE A 50 1.16 -13.19 -2.04
C PHE A 50 1.76 -13.20 -0.64
N VAL A 51 1.14 -12.50 0.31
CA VAL A 51 1.58 -12.47 1.71
C VAL A 51 1.52 -13.85 2.35
N LEU A 52 0.43 -14.59 2.16
CA LEU A 52 0.30 -15.97 2.67
C LEU A 52 1.40 -16.88 2.13
N GLY A 53 1.73 -16.78 0.84
CA GLY A 53 2.84 -17.51 0.24
C GLY A 53 4.19 -17.12 0.87
N ALA A 54 4.41 -15.83 1.09
CA ALA A 54 5.65 -15.34 1.70
C ALA A 54 5.85 -15.80 3.15
N VAL A 55 4.78 -15.88 3.96
CA VAL A 55 4.87 -16.27 5.38
C VAL A 55 4.85 -17.79 5.60
N SER A 56 4.29 -18.56 4.67
CA SER A 56 4.25 -20.03 4.75
C SER A 56 5.47 -20.70 4.11
N GLY A 57 6.21 -19.98 3.27
CA GLY A 57 7.42 -20.46 2.62
C GLY A 57 8.70 -20.23 3.43
N PRO A 58 9.87 -20.62 2.87
CA PRO A 58 11.17 -20.31 3.44
C PRO A 58 11.40 -18.79 3.59
N PRO A 59 12.20 -18.34 4.58
CA PRO A 59 12.52 -16.94 4.76
C PRO A 59 13.08 -16.30 3.48
N SER A 60 12.47 -15.20 3.05
CA SER A 60 12.85 -14.49 1.83
C SER A 60 12.58 -12.99 1.95
N ALA A 61 13.10 -12.22 1.00
CA ALA A 61 12.87 -10.77 0.93
C ALA A 61 11.38 -10.40 0.80
N ALA A 62 10.51 -11.33 0.36
CA ALA A 62 9.07 -11.10 0.27
C ALA A 62 8.42 -10.79 1.64
N LEU A 63 9.02 -11.25 2.75
CA LEU A 63 8.58 -10.93 4.12
C LEU A 63 8.69 -9.44 4.45
N ALA A 64 9.50 -8.68 3.71
CA ALA A 64 9.60 -7.23 3.89
C ALA A 64 8.25 -6.53 3.62
N PHE A 65 7.39 -7.12 2.78
CA PHE A 65 6.09 -6.52 2.45
C PHE A 65 5.11 -6.51 3.63
N PRO A 66 4.74 -7.67 4.23
CA PRO A 66 3.87 -7.68 5.41
C PRO A 66 4.52 -7.01 6.63
N ALA A 67 5.84 -7.15 6.80
CA ALA A 67 6.56 -6.50 7.90
C ALA A 67 6.53 -4.97 7.74
N GLY A 68 6.83 -4.46 6.55
CA GLY A 68 6.82 -3.02 6.24
C GLY A 68 5.43 -2.40 6.39
N ALA A 69 4.39 -3.05 5.88
CA ALA A 69 3.00 -2.63 6.04
C ALA A 69 2.58 -2.56 7.52
N THR A 70 2.94 -3.57 8.31
CA THR A 70 2.66 -3.59 9.75
C THR A 70 3.41 -2.47 10.48
N LEU A 71 4.70 -2.29 10.18
CA LEU A 71 5.51 -1.24 10.78
C LEU A 71 4.95 0.15 10.43
N LEU A 72 4.46 0.33 9.20
CA LEU A 72 3.83 1.57 8.75
C LEU A 72 2.59 1.90 9.60
N ALA A 73 1.68 0.94 9.76
CA ALA A 73 0.49 1.08 10.60
C ALA A 73 0.85 1.42 12.05
N VAL A 74 1.81 0.72 12.65
CA VAL A 74 2.27 0.97 14.03
C VAL A 74 2.84 2.38 14.18
N VAL A 75 3.73 2.79 13.27
CA VAL A 75 4.40 4.09 13.35
C VAL A 75 3.39 5.23 13.21
N PHE A 76 2.51 5.18 12.20
CA PHE A 76 1.51 6.22 12.00
C PHE A 76 0.47 6.26 13.13
N THR A 77 0.09 5.10 13.68
CA THR A 77 -0.77 5.04 14.87
C THR A 77 -0.10 5.73 16.06
N GLY A 78 1.18 5.45 16.31
CA GLY A 78 1.94 6.12 17.37
C GLY A 78 2.07 7.63 17.15
N THR A 79 2.30 8.06 15.91
CA THR A 79 2.35 9.49 15.55
C THR A 79 1.02 10.18 15.81
N VAL A 80 -0.10 9.59 15.36
CA VAL A 80 -1.44 10.17 15.56
C VAL A 80 -1.85 10.11 17.03
N ALA A 81 -1.51 9.07 17.77
CA ALA A 81 -1.79 9.01 19.21
C ALA A 81 -1.08 10.12 20.00
N LYS A 82 0.14 10.49 19.59
CA LYS A 82 0.95 11.50 20.30
C LYS A 82 0.71 12.94 19.83
N PHE A 83 0.43 13.12 18.55
CA PHE A 83 0.42 14.44 17.89
C PHE A 83 -0.81 14.65 16.99
N GLY A 84 -1.75 13.73 16.97
CA GLY A 84 -2.85 13.71 16.01
C GLY A 84 -3.98 14.64 16.39
N HIS A 85 -4.34 15.51 15.44
CA HIS A 85 -5.55 16.33 15.47
C HIS A 85 -5.98 16.62 14.03
N GLY A 86 -7.28 16.77 13.80
CA GLY A 86 -7.83 17.12 12.49
C GLY A 86 -7.46 16.13 11.39
N ALA A 87 -6.81 16.60 10.33
CA ALA A 87 -6.46 15.80 9.15
C ALA A 87 -5.45 14.67 9.43
N ALA A 88 -4.78 14.67 10.59
CA ALA A 88 -3.80 13.63 10.93
C ALA A 88 -4.38 12.20 10.96
N TYR A 89 -5.69 12.06 11.20
CA TYR A 89 -6.35 10.75 11.13
C TYR A 89 -6.37 10.15 9.71
N LEU A 90 -6.24 10.98 8.66
CA LEU A 90 -6.14 10.51 7.28
C LEU A 90 -4.84 9.73 7.02
N TYR A 91 -3.80 9.93 7.85
CA TYR A 91 -2.57 9.15 7.75
C TYR A 91 -2.81 7.69 8.10
N LEU A 92 -3.72 7.43 9.04
CA LEU A 92 -4.10 6.07 9.40
C LEU A 92 -4.74 5.35 8.22
N LEU A 93 -5.54 6.06 7.41
CA LEU A 93 -6.15 5.44 6.23
C LEU A 93 -5.09 4.89 5.27
N GLY A 94 -4.06 5.68 4.94
CA GLY A 94 -2.98 5.20 4.09
C GLY A 94 -2.05 4.19 4.76
N ALA A 95 -1.88 4.26 6.08
CA ALA A 95 -1.05 3.31 6.83
C ALA A 95 -1.70 1.93 6.99
N PHE A 96 -3.03 1.88 7.13
CA PHE A 96 -3.80 0.64 7.24
C PHE A 96 -4.27 0.08 5.89
N ALA A 97 -4.29 0.89 4.83
CA ALA A 97 -4.71 0.44 3.50
C ALA A 97 -4.01 -0.84 3.01
N PRO A 98 -2.69 -1.03 3.19
CA PRO A 98 -2.04 -2.28 2.78
C PRO A 98 -2.50 -3.50 3.59
N LEU A 99 -2.76 -3.31 4.88
CA LEU A 99 -3.31 -4.39 5.72
C LEU A 99 -4.74 -4.74 5.30
N ALA A 100 -5.53 -3.75 4.90
CA ALA A 100 -6.85 -3.98 4.33
C ALA A 100 -6.77 -4.75 3.01
N ALA A 101 -5.80 -4.44 2.13
CA ALA A 101 -5.57 -5.20 0.90
C ALA A 101 -5.19 -6.67 1.18
N PHE A 102 -4.40 -6.93 2.22
CA PHE A 102 -4.06 -8.31 2.60
C PHE A 102 -5.30 -9.07 3.03
N SER A 103 -6.11 -8.49 3.91
CA SER A 103 -7.37 -9.11 4.36
C SER A 103 -8.35 -9.31 3.21
N PHE A 104 -8.55 -8.28 2.39
CA PHE A 104 -9.46 -8.32 1.24
C PHE A 104 -9.04 -9.40 0.23
N GLY A 105 -7.75 -9.44 -0.13
CA GLY A 105 -7.21 -10.44 -1.05
C GLY A 105 -7.24 -11.89 -0.53
N THR A 106 -7.54 -12.12 0.76
CA THR A 106 -7.86 -13.45 1.29
C THR A 106 -9.35 -13.77 1.30
N ALA A 107 -10.22 -12.75 1.22
CA ALA A 107 -11.67 -12.87 1.33
C ALA A 107 -12.38 -12.96 -0.02
N VAL A 108 -11.78 -12.46 -1.11
CA VAL A 108 -12.34 -12.50 -2.46
C VAL A 108 -11.49 -13.31 -3.43
N ALA A 109 -12.15 -14.08 -4.30
CA ALA A 109 -11.49 -14.94 -5.28
C ALA A 109 -10.84 -14.17 -6.45
N VAL A 110 -11.39 -13.00 -6.80
CA VAL A 110 -10.90 -12.13 -7.87
C VAL A 110 -10.96 -10.68 -7.38
N GLU A 111 -9.81 -10.04 -7.31
CA GLU A 111 -9.69 -8.66 -6.85
C GLU A 111 -9.61 -7.69 -8.03
N PRO A 112 -10.44 -6.62 -8.08
CA PRO A 112 -10.29 -5.57 -9.08
C PRO A 112 -8.93 -4.89 -8.97
N ALA A 113 -8.18 -4.79 -10.08
CA ALA A 113 -6.83 -4.23 -10.08
C ALA A 113 -6.80 -2.78 -9.55
N GLY A 114 -7.85 -1.99 -9.83
CA GLY A 114 -7.98 -0.64 -9.32
C GLY A 114 -8.08 -0.57 -7.79
N ALA A 115 -8.79 -1.52 -7.16
CA ALA A 115 -8.88 -1.59 -5.70
C ALA A 115 -7.53 -1.95 -5.07
N THR A 116 -6.84 -2.94 -5.65
CA THR A 116 -5.51 -3.34 -5.20
C THR A 116 -4.51 -2.19 -5.30
N LEU A 117 -4.45 -1.48 -6.44
CA LEU A 117 -3.57 -0.33 -6.62
C LEU A 117 -3.95 0.86 -5.72
N ALA A 118 -5.25 1.08 -5.48
CA ALA A 118 -5.70 2.12 -4.57
C ALA A 118 -5.20 1.87 -3.14
N LEU A 119 -5.32 0.63 -2.65
CA LEU A 119 -4.94 0.25 -1.30
C LEU A 119 -3.42 0.14 -1.11
N LEU A 120 -2.69 -0.34 -2.11
CA LEU A 120 -1.24 -0.59 -2.02
C LEU A 120 -0.37 0.59 -2.50
N VAL A 121 -0.93 1.53 -3.25
CA VAL A 121 -0.12 2.60 -3.86
C VAL A 121 -0.74 3.95 -3.58
N VAL A 122 -1.96 4.19 -4.03
CA VAL A 122 -2.57 5.53 -4.01
C VAL A 122 -2.77 6.03 -2.58
N LEU A 123 -3.41 5.25 -1.72
CA LEU A 123 -3.69 5.65 -0.33
C LEU A 123 -2.41 5.84 0.50
N PRO A 124 -1.44 4.91 0.50
CA PRO A 124 -0.16 5.12 1.17
C PRO A 124 0.59 6.37 0.69
N LEU A 125 0.61 6.63 -0.62
CA LEU A 125 1.25 7.82 -1.18
C LEU A 125 0.51 9.10 -0.77
N ALA A 126 -0.82 9.13 -0.87
CA ALA A 126 -1.62 10.28 -0.47
C ALA A 126 -1.42 10.62 1.03
N ALA A 127 -1.46 9.61 1.90
CA ALA A 127 -1.19 9.80 3.33
C ALA A 127 0.24 10.32 3.60
N THR A 128 1.22 9.81 2.86
CA THR A 128 2.62 10.26 2.97
C THR A 128 2.75 11.72 2.53
N LEU A 129 2.16 12.11 1.40
CA LEU A 129 2.19 13.50 0.91
C LEU A 129 1.51 14.47 1.87
N LEU A 130 0.35 14.09 2.43
CA LEU A 130 -0.33 14.91 3.45
C LEU A 130 0.55 15.07 4.69
N PHE A 131 1.17 13.98 5.17
CA PHE A 131 2.06 14.02 6.32
C PHE A 131 3.27 14.93 6.08
N LEU A 132 3.91 14.84 4.90
CA LEU A 132 5.01 15.74 4.54
C LEU A 132 4.56 17.20 4.47
N GLY A 133 3.35 17.46 3.94
CA GLY A 133 2.76 18.80 3.91
C GLY A 133 2.58 19.41 5.30
N ASP A 134 2.04 18.63 6.24
CA ASP A 134 1.84 19.06 7.62
C ASP A 134 3.18 19.32 8.34
N VAL A 135 4.16 18.42 8.17
CA VAL A 135 5.51 18.60 8.72
C VAL A 135 6.17 19.85 8.14
N GLY A 136 6.07 20.07 6.84
CA GLY A 136 6.60 21.26 6.17
C GLY A 136 5.96 22.55 6.70
N ARG A 137 4.63 22.58 6.85
CA ARG A 137 3.90 23.71 7.43
C ARG A 137 4.33 24.00 8.86
N PHE A 138 4.42 22.96 9.70
CA PHE A 138 4.90 23.10 11.07
C PHE A 138 6.30 23.71 11.15
N LEU A 139 7.24 23.22 10.34
CA LEU A 139 8.61 23.73 10.29
C LEU A 139 8.70 25.17 9.76
N LEU A 140 7.77 25.60 8.91
CA LEU A 140 7.71 26.98 8.42
C LEU A 140 7.06 27.94 9.42
N SER A 141 6.08 27.49 10.20
CA SER A 141 5.39 28.30 11.21
C SER A 141 6.20 28.47 12.50
N ASN A 142 7.13 27.55 12.79
CA ASN A 142 8.01 27.61 13.96
C ASN A 142 9.44 28.12 13.63
N ARG A 143 9.57 28.89 12.55
CA ARG A 143 10.77 29.69 12.23
C ARG A 143 10.57 31.13 12.69
#